data_AF-A0A9W6QWZ1-F1
#
_entry.id   AF-A0A9W6QWZ1-F1
#
_cell.length_a   1.000
_cell.length_b   1.000
_cell.length_c   1.000
_cell.angle_alpha   90.00
_cell.angle_beta   90.00
_cell.angle_gamma   90.00
#
_symmetry.space_group_name_H-M   'P 1'
#
loop_
_entity.id
_entity.type
_entity.pdbx_description
1 polymer ?
#
loop_
_entity_poly.entity_id
_entity_poly.type
_entity_poly.pdbx_seq_one_letter_code
_entity_poly.pdbx_strand_id
1 'polypeptide(L)' 'MRKHAWSVVAGAVMVAVGLVLYFVFHDVETPVVGLRQVGAVVAVLGVIEVAVSVARLLRPSVGER' A
#
# COMPACT_ATOMS: atom_id res chain seq x y z
N MET A 1 -16.42 7.39 9.11
CA MET A 1 -15.13 8.07 9.40
C MET A 1 -14.01 7.13 9.89
N ARG A 2 -14.15 6.35 10.98
CA ARG A 2 -13.06 5.43 11.47
C ARG A 2 -12.51 4.45 10.42
N LYS A 3 -13.36 3.96 9.51
CA LYS A 3 -12.96 2.98 8.48
C LYS A 3 -11.92 3.54 7.49
N HIS A 4 -12.04 4.80 7.08
CA HIS A 4 -11.09 5.43 6.14
C HIS A 4 -9.73 5.69 6.78
N ALA A 5 -9.70 6.09 8.06
CA ALA A 5 -8.45 6.23 8.79
C ALA A 5 -7.70 4.89 8.90
N TRP A 6 -8.43 3.80 9.14
CA TRP A 6 -7.84 2.45 9.13
C TRP A 6 -7.33 2.02 7.75
N SER A 7 -8.00 2.38 6.66
CA SER A 7 -7.51 2.10 5.29
C SER A 7 -6.19 2.82 5.00
N VAL A 8 -6.03 4.08 5.43
CA VAL A 8 -4.77 4.81 5.29
C VAL A 8 -3.63 4.11 6.05
N VAL A 9 -3.90 3.66 7.28
CA VAL A 9 -2.92 2.92 8.09
C VAL A 9 -2.56 1.59 7.41
N ALA A 10 -3.54 0.84 6.91
CA ALA A 10 -3.29 -0.41 6.19
C ALA A 10 -2.41 -0.18 4.95
N GLY A 11 -2.72 0.85 4.16
CA GLY A 11 -1.89 1.25 3.01
C GLY A 11 -0.45 1.59 3.42
N ALA A 12 -0.27 2.36 4.51
CA ALA A 12 1.05 2.70 5.02
C ALA A 12 1.86 1.47 5.47
N VAL A 13 1.22 0.51 6.13
CA VAL A 13 1.84 -0.76 6.50
C VAL A 13 2.24 -1.57 5.27
N MET A 14 1.37 -1.63 4.24
CA MET A 14 1.72 -2.31 2.98
C MET A 14 2.94 -1.67 2.31
N VAL A 15 3.03 -0.34 2.28
CA VAL A 15 4.22 0.35 1.77
C VAL A 15 5.46 -0.07 2.57
N ALA A 16 5.40 -0.01 3.90
CA ALA A 16 6.54 -0.37 4.74
C ALA A 16 6.99 -1.82 4.53
N VAL A 17 6.06 -2.77 4.53
CA VAL A 17 6.35 -4.19 4.30
C VAL A 17 6.92 -4.40 2.89
N GLY A 18 6.33 -3.77 1.87
CA GLY A 18 6.82 -3.86 0.49
C GLY A 18 8.25 -3.33 0.35
N LEU A 19 8.56 -2.20 0.98
CA LEU A 19 9.92 -1.64 0.99
C LEU A 19 10.92 -2.55 1.72
N VAL A 20 10.52 -3.14 2.85
CA VAL A 20 11.35 -4.14 3.56
C VAL A 20 11.63 -5.34 2.64
N LEU A 21 10.61 -5.91 2.01
CA LEU A 21 10.77 -7.02 1.07
C LEU A 21 11.65 -6.64 -0.12
N TYR A 22 11.56 -5.40 -0.60
CA TYR A 22 12.35 -4.92 -1.73
C TYR A 22 13.83 -4.74 -1.40
N PHE A 23 14.15 -4.08 -0.28
CA PHE A 23 15.53 -3.71 0.06
C PHE A 23 16.25 -4.76 0.90
N VAL A 24 15.57 -5.36 1.88
CA VAL A 24 16.21 -6.31 2.82
C VAL A 24 16.38 -7.68 2.19
N PHE A 25 15.38 -8.14 1.42
CA PHE A 25 15.36 -9.47 0.82
C PHE A 25 15.71 -9.45 -0.68
N HIS A 26 16.59 -8.54 -1.08
CA HIS A 26 16.96 -8.37 -2.49
C HIS A 26 17.65 -9.60 -3.10
N ASP A 27 18.30 -10.42 -2.28
CA ASP A 27 19.01 -11.65 -2.69
C ASP A 27 18.14 -12.92 -2.64
N VAL A 28 16.87 -12.80 -2.25
CA VAL A 28 15.97 -13.96 -2.14
C VAL A 28 15.25 -14.18 -3.47
N GLU A 29 15.81 -15.08 -4.27
CA GLU A 29 15.21 -15.54 -5.53
C GLU A 29 14.42 -16.84 -5.26
N THR A 30 13.11 -16.82 -5.49
CA THR A 30 12.28 -18.03 -5.53
C THR A 30 12.08 -18.49 -6.97
N PRO A 31 11.74 -19.76 -7.25
CA PRO A 31 11.77 -20.34 -8.60
C PRO A 31 10.89 -19.63 -9.65
N VAL A 32 9.91 -18.84 -9.21
CA VAL A 32 8.95 -18.17 -10.08
C VAL A 32 9.03 -16.64 -9.95
N VAL A 33 9.23 -16.10 -8.75
CA VAL A 33 9.24 -14.65 -8.50
C VAL A 33 10.24 -14.29 -7.39
N GLY A 34 11.12 -13.32 -7.62
CA GLY A 34 12.01 -12.84 -6.57
C GLY A 34 11.24 -12.10 -5.46
N LEU A 35 11.67 -12.23 -4.21
CA LEU A 35 11.06 -11.51 -3.08
C LEU A 35 11.13 -9.98 -3.29
N ARG A 36 12.17 -9.52 -3.98
CA ARG A 36 12.30 -8.14 -4.43
C ARG A 36 11.17 -7.70 -5.36
N GLN A 37 10.78 -8.52 -6.34
CA GLN A 37 9.67 -8.19 -7.25
C GLN A 37 8.34 -8.15 -6.48
N VAL A 38 8.12 -9.10 -5.57
CA VAL A 38 6.94 -9.10 -4.69
C VAL A 38 6.92 -7.83 -3.83
N GLY A 39 8.06 -7.46 -3.22
CA GLY A 39 8.20 -6.24 -2.44
C GLY A 39 7.87 -4.98 -3.23
N ALA A 40 8.33 -4.87 -4.47
CA ALA A 40 7.99 -3.76 -5.35
C ALA A 40 6.47 -3.66 -5.60
N VAL A 41 5.82 -4.78 -5.93
CA VAL A 41 4.38 -4.81 -6.20
C VAL A 41 3.58 -4.42 -4.94
N VAL A 42 3.93 -5.00 -3.80
CA VAL A 42 3.27 -4.72 -2.51
C VAL A 42 3.44 -3.24 -2.13
N ALA A 43 4.63 -2.66 -2.32
CA ALA A 43 4.87 -1.26 -2.04
C ALA A 43 4.01 -0.34 -2.93
N VAL A 44 3.93 -0.62 -4.23
CA VAL A 44 3.11 0.14 -5.18
C VAL A 44 1.63 0.07 -4.81
N LEU A 45 1.12 -1.12 -4.50
CA LEU A 45 -0.26 -1.30 -4.06
C LEU A 45 -0.54 -0.53 -2.76
N GLY A 46 0.42 -0.50 -1.83
CA GLY A 46 0.35 0.31 -0.61
C GLY A 46 0.19 1.80 -0.91
N VAL A 47 1.02 2.32 -1.82
CA VAL A 47 0.95 3.74 -2.23
C VAL A 47 -0.41 4.05 -2.87
N ILE A 48 -0.91 3.17 -3.74
CA ILE A 48 -2.22 3.34 -4.38
C ILE A 48 -3.33 3.38 -3.34
N GLU A 49 -3.34 2.46 -2.38
CA GLU A 49 -4.36 2.40 -1.32
C GLU A 49 -4.35 3.67 -0.46
N VAL A 50 -3.16 4.16 -0.08
CA VAL A 50 -3.02 5.44 0.65
C VAL A 50 -3.56 6.59 -0.20
N ALA A 51 -3.16 6.68 -1.47
CA ALA A 51 -3.58 7.77 -2.35
C ALA A 51 -5.10 7.80 -2.53
N VAL A 52 -5.73 6.65 -2.77
CA VAL A 52 -7.20 6.53 -2.92
C VAL A 52 -7.91 6.85 -1.60
N SER A 53 -7.41 6.33 -0.48
CA SER A 53 -7.99 6.57 0.84
C SER A 53 -7.92 8.04 1.24
N VAL A 54 -6.78 8.68 1.02
CA VAL A 54 -6.59 10.12 1.26
C VAL A 54 -7.44 10.95 0.32
N ALA A 55 -7.50 10.63 -0.98
CA ALA A 55 -8.35 11.33 -1.93
C ALA A 55 -9.84 11.28 -1.53
N ARG A 56 -10.32 10.13 -1.03
CA ARG A 56 -11.69 9.98 -0.51
C ARG A 56 -11.91 10.73 0.81
N LEU A 57 -10.89 10.82 1.66
CA LEU A 57 -10.96 11.61 2.89
C LEU A 57 -11.03 13.12 2.59
N LEU A 58 -10.29 13.58 1.57
CA LEU A 58 -10.23 14.99 1.15
C LEU A 58 -11.41 15.41 0.26
N ARG A 59 -12.05 14.46 -0.43
CA ARG A 59 -13.33 14.66 -1.14
C ARG A 59 -14.45 13.93 -0.40
N PRO A 60 -14.86 14.36 0.80
CA PRO A 60 -16.14 13.93 1.35
C PRO A 60 -17.22 14.47 0.41
N SER A 61 -18.05 13.56 -0.10
CA SER A 61 -19.01 13.80 -1.16
C SER A 61 -19.77 15.13 -1.00
N VAL A 62 -19.65 16.01 -2.00
CA VAL A 62 -20.75 16.91 -2.35
C VAL A 62 -21.88 16.01 -2.82
N GLY A 63 -22.92 15.85 -2.00
CA GLY A 63 -24.19 15.26 -2.41
C GLY A 63 -24.54 13.90 -1.81
N GLU A 64 -25.06 13.91 -0.58
CA GLU A 64 -26.23 13.11 -0.23
C GLU A 64 -27.24 14.09 0.39
N ARG A 65 -28.24 14.48 -0.41
CA ARG A 65 -29.52 14.99 0.05
C ARG A 65 -30.54 13.89 -0.19
#